data_AF-A0A3M2CPP8-F1
#
_entry.id   AF-A0A3M2CPP8-F1
#
_cell.length_a   1.000
_cell.length_b   1.000
_cell.length_c   1.000
_cell.angle_alpha   90.00
_cell.angle_beta   90.00
_cell.angle_gamma   90.00
#
_symmetry.space_group_name_H-M   'P 1'
#
loop_
_entity.id
_entity.type
_entity.pdbx_description
1 polymer ?
#
loop_
_entity_poly.entity_id
_entity_poly.type
_entity_poly.pdbx_seq_one_letter_code
_entity_poly.pdbx_strand_id
1 'polypeptide(L)'
;MDESLVVVARVRGDAEANEVLYGLSLRGIRAQLRPSVRGGPDPWEVVVPSHSAQQARMSLAVIWDAVLNFDRALTPDGQCPFCGYDQRGVPRDRPCPECGVDLRSVEARRAYRDGRRPEEG
;
A
#
# COMPACT_ATOMS: atom_id res chain seq x y z
N MET A 1 25.17 -12.25 18.10
CA MET A 1 25.05 -11.04 17.24
C MET A 1 23.65 -10.54 17.43
N ASP A 2 23.50 -9.32 17.93
CA ASP A 2 22.19 -8.68 18.05
C ASP A 2 21.74 -8.33 16.62
N GLU A 3 20.65 -8.95 16.17
CA GLU A 3 20.13 -8.77 14.82
C GLU A 3 19.41 -7.42 14.78
N SER A 4 20.09 -6.38 14.29
CA SER A 4 19.51 -5.04 14.25
C SER A 4 18.31 -5.01 13.29
N LEU A 5 17.15 -4.70 13.85
CA LEU A 5 15.90 -4.59 13.10
C LEU A 5 15.72 -3.17 12.59
N VAL A 6 15.28 -3.03 11.35
CA VAL A 6 15.01 -1.74 10.70
C VAL A 6 13.62 -1.71 10.11
N VAL A 7 12.97 -0.54 10.17
CA VAL A 7 11.68 -0.30 9.52
C VAL A 7 11.88 -0.18 8.01
N VAL A 8 11.12 -0.96 7.24
CA VAL A 8 11.15 -0.92 5.77
C VAL A 8 9.85 -0.42 5.15
N ALA A 9 8.74 -0.49 5.87
CA ALA A 9 7.45 0.00 5.43
C ALA A 9 6.52 0.35 6.60
N ARG A 10 5.48 1.12 6.28
CA ARG A 10 4.27 1.28 7.09
C ARG A 10 3.09 0.78 6.28
N VAL A 11 2.14 0.13 6.93
CA VAL A 11 0.99 -0.53 6.27
C VAL A 11 -0.30 -0.19 7.00
N ARG A 12 -1.40 -0.11 6.25
CA ARG A 12 -2.72 0.29 6.72
C ARG A 12 -3.54 -0.91 7.15
N GLY A 13 -3.99 -0.90 8.39
CA GLY A 13 -4.87 -1.94 8.94
C GLY A 13 -4.26 -3.34 8.89
N ASP A 14 -5.04 -4.32 9.34
CA ASP A 14 -4.53 -5.67 9.58
C ASP A 14 -4.45 -6.52 8.30
N ALA A 15 -5.32 -6.25 7.32
CA ALA A 15 -5.36 -6.99 6.06
C ALA A 15 -4.08 -6.79 5.23
N GLU A 16 -3.73 -5.52 4.95
CA GLU A 16 -2.50 -5.18 4.22
C GLU A 16 -1.26 -5.69 4.97
N ALA A 17 -1.27 -5.58 6.31
CA ALA A 17 -0.16 -6.04 7.13
C ALA A 17 0.09 -7.55 7.01
N ASN A 18 -0.98 -8.35 7.02
CA ASN A 18 -0.89 -9.80 6.86
C ASN A 18 -0.44 -10.20 5.45
N GLU A 19 -0.94 -9.55 4.42
CA GLU A 19 -0.55 -9.83 3.05
C GLU A 19 0.91 -9.45 2.78
N VAL A 20 1.38 -8.34 3.34
CA VAL A 20 2.79 -7.94 3.28
C VAL A 20 3.69 -8.94 3.99
N LEU A 21 3.33 -9.37 5.21
CA LEU A 21 4.08 -10.41 5.92
C LEU A 21 4.15 -11.72 5.13
N TYR A 22 3.02 -12.14 4.56
CA TYR A 22 2.94 -13.35 3.74
C TYR A 22 3.78 -13.23 2.47
N GLY A 23 3.70 -12.11 1.77
CA GLY A 23 4.49 -11.87 0.57
C GLY A 23 6.00 -11.89 0.82
N LEU A 24 6.44 -11.35 1.96
CA LEU A 24 7.85 -11.38 2.36
C LEU A 24 8.31 -12.79 2.76
N SER A 25 7.47 -13.55 3.47
CA SER A 25 7.80 -14.91 3.89
C SER A 25 7.97 -15.87 2.71
N LEU A 26 7.12 -15.75 1.67
CA LEU A 26 7.27 -16.49 0.41
C LEU A 26 8.62 -16.24 -0.30
N ARG A 27 9.27 -15.12 0.01
CA ARG A 27 10.57 -14.72 -0.56
C ARG A 27 11.73 -15.00 0.39
N GLY A 28 11.49 -15.74 1.48
CA GLY A 28 12.49 -16.08 2.48
C GLY A 28 12.90 -14.91 3.38
N ILE A 29 12.17 -13.80 3.37
CA ILE A 29 12.49 -12.62 4.18
C ILE A 29 11.71 -12.69 5.49
N ARG A 30 12.44 -12.77 6.61
CA ARG A 30 11.85 -12.74 7.94
C ARG A 30 11.45 -11.30 8.27
N ALA A 31 10.15 -11.07 8.39
CA ALA A 31 9.57 -9.78 8.77
C ALA A 31 8.72 -9.90 10.04
N GLN A 32 8.57 -8.79 10.76
CA GLN A 32 7.70 -8.68 11.92
C GLN A 32 6.89 -7.38 11.82
N LEU A 33 5.69 -7.38 12.41
CA LEU A 33 4.91 -6.16 12.59
C LEU A 33 5.17 -5.59 13.98
N ARG A 34 5.24 -4.26 14.06
CA ARG A 34 5.26 -3.53 15.32
C ARG A 34 4.21 -2.42 15.27
N PRO A 35 3.55 -2.09 16.38
CA PRO A 35 2.70 -0.91 16.44
C PRO A 35 3.50 0.33 16.06
N SER A 36 2.96 1.14 15.14
CA SER A 36 3.58 2.41 14.77
C SER A 36 3.55 3.37 15.96
N VAL A 37 4.72 3.88 16.33
CA VAL A 37 4.86 4.88 17.41
C VAL A 37 4.36 6.26 16.98
N ARG A 38 4.28 6.49 15.67
CA ARG A 38 3.70 7.70 15.07
C ARG A 38 2.22 7.40 14.81
N GLY A 39 1.34 7.85 15.70
CA GLY A 39 -0.10 7.77 15.48
C GLY A 39 -0.47 8.31 14.09
N GLY A 40 -1.41 7.64 13.41
CA GLY A 40 -1.75 7.92 12.01
C GLY A 40 -2.58 6.79 11.39
N PRO A 41 -2.90 6.88 10.09
CA PRO A 41 -3.70 5.88 9.37
C PRO A 41 -2.97 4.54 9.15
N ASP A 42 -1.66 4.50 9.37
CA ASP A 42 -0.82 3.31 9.21
C ASP A 42 -0.43 2.77 10.61
N PRO A 43 -1.25 1.91 11.23
CA PRO A 43 -1.02 1.44 12.60
C PRO A 43 0.19 0.51 12.76
N TRP A 44 0.77 0.03 11.66
CA TRP A 44 1.80 -1.01 11.66
C TRP A 44 3.09 -0.60 10.95
N GLU A 45 4.22 -0.85 11.60
CA GLU A 45 5.56 -0.79 11.02
C GLU A 45 6.04 -2.22 10.69
N VAL A 46 6.46 -2.43 9.44
CA VAL A 46 7.09 -3.66 9.00
C VAL A 46 8.59 -3.54 9.27
N VAL A 47 9.10 -4.40 10.15
CA VAL A 47 10.52 -4.45 10.50
C VAL A 47 11.16 -5.74 10.01
N VAL A 48 12.40 -5.62 9.53
CA VAL A 48 13.21 -6.75 9.04
C VAL A 48 14.64 -6.64 9.57
N PRO A 49 15.43 -7.72 9.53
CA PRO A 49 16.85 -7.66 9.80
C PRO A 49 17.54 -6.69 8.83
N SER A 50 18.47 -5.89 9.34
CA SER A 50 19.17 -4.86 8.56
C SER A 50 19.81 -5.40 7.27
N HIS A 51 20.37 -6.61 7.32
CA HIS A 51 20.95 -7.29 6.15
C HIS A 51 19.91 -7.64 5.07
N SER A 52 18.63 -7.78 5.43
CA SER A 52 17.52 -8.09 4.52
C SER A 52 16.81 -6.85 4.00
N ALA A 53 17.16 -5.64 4.48
CA ALA A 53 16.37 -4.43 4.25
C ALA A 53 16.23 -4.04 2.78
N GLN A 54 17.30 -4.17 1.98
CA GLN A 54 17.25 -3.83 0.56
C GLN A 54 16.34 -4.81 -0.21
N GLN A 55 16.50 -6.11 0.03
CA GLN A 55 15.69 -7.15 -0.59
C GLN A 55 14.21 -7.01 -0.20
N ALA A 56 13.92 -6.67 1.06
CA ALA A 56 12.58 -6.38 1.54
C ALA A 56 11.96 -5.19 0.80
N ARG A 57 12.67 -4.06 0.66
CA ARG A 57 12.16 -2.89 -0.07
C ARG A 57 11.85 -3.19 -1.53
N MET A 58 12.70 -3.96 -2.21
CA MET A 58 12.45 -4.38 -3.59
C MET A 58 11.23 -5.30 -3.69
N SER A 59 11.09 -6.23 -2.74
CA SER A 59 9.96 -7.17 -2.70
C SER A 59 8.63 -6.48 -2.40
N LEU A 60 8.64 -5.50 -1.49
CA LEU A 60 7.47 -4.72 -1.11
C LEU A 60 6.81 -4.04 -2.29
N ALA A 61 7.57 -3.51 -3.26
CA ALA A 61 7.00 -2.91 -4.47
C ALA A 61 6.13 -3.91 -5.26
N VAL A 62 6.57 -5.16 -5.37
CA VAL A 62 5.85 -6.23 -6.08
C VAL A 62 4.67 -6.75 -5.26
N ILE A 63 4.86 -6.92 -3.95
CA ILE A 63 3.80 -7.37 -3.05
C ILE A 63 2.68 -6.35 -3.03
N TRP A 64 2.99 -5.06 -2.91
CA TRP A 64 1.97 -4.02 -2.96
C TRP A 64 1.27 -3.94 -4.31
N ASP A 65 1.94 -4.19 -5.43
CA ASP A 65 1.24 -4.29 -6.71
C ASP A 65 0.21 -5.44 -6.70
N ALA A 66 0.56 -6.57 -6.07
CA ALA A 66 -0.33 -7.72 -5.92
C ALA A 66 -1.46 -7.51 -4.90
N VAL A 67 -1.17 -6.85 -3.77
CA VAL A 67 -2.10 -6.50 -2.68
C VAL A 67 -3.07 -5.40 -3.12
N LEU A 68 -2.54 -4.39 -3.80
CA LEU A 68 -3.31 -3.30 -4.40
C LEU A 68 -3.99 -3.73 -5.70
N ASN A 69 -4.08 -5.04 -6.02
CA ASN A 69 -5.06 -5.55 -6.98
C ASN A 69 -6.51 -5.47 -6.43
N PHE A 70 -6.80 -4.47 -5.61
CA PHE A 70 -8.01 -3.72 -5.85
C PHE A 70 -7.89 -3.12 -7.25
N ASP A 71 -8.69 -3.66 -8.17
CA ASP A 71 -8.84 -3.25 -9.58
C ASP A 71 -8.86 -1.71 -9.78
N ARG A 72 -9.13 -0.93 -8.71
CA ARG A 72 -9.18 0.54 -8.66
C ARG A 72 -8.61 1.06 -7.34
N ALA A 73 -7.93 2.21 -7.37
CA ALA A 73 -7.51 3.00 -6.22
C ALA A 73 -8.73 3.63 -5.53
N LEU A 74 -9.36 2.87 -4.62
CA LEU A 74 -10.51 3.29 -3.84
C LEU A 74 -10.20 3.27 -2.34
N THR A 75 -10.89 4.13 -1.59
CA THR A 75 -10.96 3.97 -0.14
C THR A 75 -11.68 2.66 0.22
N PRO A 76 -11.53 2.15 1.46
CA PRO A 76 -12.28 0.98 1.92
C PRO A 76 -13.81 1.13 1.77
N ASP A 77 -14.31 2.37 1.84
CA ASP A 77 -15.73 2.69 1.66
C ASP A 77 -16.16 2.81 0.19
N GLY A 78 -15.24 2.56 -0.77
CA GLY A 78 -15.52 2.63 -2.20
C GLY A 78 -15.55 4.05 -2.76
N GLN A 79 -14.87 5.01 -2.13
CA GLN A 79 -14.78 6.40 -2.60
C GLN A 79 -13.47 6.64 -3.36
N CYS A 80 -13.49 7.63 -4.26
CA CYS A 80 -12.28 8.17 -4.87
C CYS A 80 -11.42 8.85 -3.79
N PRO A 81 -10.18 8.41 -3.55
CA PRO A 81 -9.35 8.96 -2.49
C PRO A 81 -8.81 10.37 -2.81
N PHE A 82 -9.00 10.87 -4.04
CA PHE A 82 -8.48 12.16 -4.49
C PHE A 82 -9.51 13.28 -4.45
N CYS A 83 -10.80 12.97 -4.57
CA CYS A 83 -11.87 13.96 -4.57
C CYS A 83 -13.07 13.60 -3.67
N GLY A 84 -13.10 12.40 -3.09
CA GLY A 84 -14.18 11.95 -2.20
C GLY A 84 -15.44 11.44 -2.89
N TYR A 85 -15.50 11.45 -4.23
CA TYR A 85 -16.68 10.96 -4.96
C TYR A 85 -16.95 9.48 -4.72
N ASP A 86 -18.21 9.11 -4.54
CA ASP A 86 -18.66 7.73 -4.36
C ASP A 86 -18.59 6.95 -5.67
N GLN A 87 -17.74 5.91 -5.73
CA GLN A 87 -17.53 5.12 -6.94
C GLN A 87 -18.47 3.91 -7.04
N ARG A 88 -19.40 3.75 -6.09
CA ARG A 88 -20.42 2.70 -6.15
C ARG A 88 -21.37 2.97 -7.33
N GLY A 89 -21.49 1.97 -8.22
CA GLY A 89 -22.32 2.08 -9.43
C GLY A 89 -21.63 2.80 -10.61
N VAL A 90 -20.42 3.33 -10.44
CA VAL A 90 -19.63 3.84 -11.57
C VAL A 90 -19.03 2.67 -12.35
N PRO A 91 -19.19 2.63 -13.69
CA PRO A 91 -18.53 1.63 -14.52
C PRO A 91 -17.02 1.58 -14.26
N ARG A 92 -16.48 0.37 -14.06
CA ARG A 92 -15.07 0.18 -13.67
C ARG A 92 -14.09 0.65 -14.73
N ASP A 93 -14.51 0.67 -15.99
CA ASP A 93 -13.69 1.01 -17.14
C ASP A 93 -13.54 2.52 -17.37
N ARG A 94 -14.20 3.35 -16.56
CA ARG A 94 -14.19 4.80 -16.69
C ARG A 94 -13.37 5.50 -15.58
N PRO A 95 -12.75 6.65 -15.91
CA PRO A 95 -12.15 7.52 -14.91
C PRO A 95 -13.20 8.03 -13.93
N CYS A 96 -12.73 8.56 -12.80
CA CYS A 96 -13.60 9.23 -11.84
C CYS A 96 -14.38 10.35 -12.55
N PRO A 97 -15.73 10.40 -12.44
CA PRO A 97 -16.53 11.39 -13.16
C PRO A 97 -16.34 12.83 -12.64
N GLU A 98 -15.87 12.99 -11.41
CA GLU A 98 -15.64 14.31 -10.80
C GLU A 98 -14.24 14.86 -11.07
N CYS A 99 -13.20 14.03 -10.87
CA CYS A 99 -11.82 14.50 -10.93
C CYS A 99 -11.03 14.00 -12.14
N GLY A 100 -11.62 13.18 -13.01
CA GLY A 100 -10.99 12.67 -14.23
C GLY A 100 -9.88 11.63 -14.03
N VAL A 101 -9.47 11.34 -12.79
CA VAL A 101 -8.41 10.35 -12.52
C VAL A 101 -8.85 8.94 -12.93
N ASP A 102 -8.06 8.26 -13.76
CA ASP A 102 -8.21 6.82 -13.97
C ASP A 102 -7.74 6.07 -12.73
N LEU A 103 -8.69 5.63 -11.90
CA LEU A 103 -8.40 4.93 -10.65
C LEU A 103 -7.72 3.56 -10.87
N ARG A 104 -7.68 3.02 -12.09
CA ARG A 104 -6.98 1.78 -12.41
C ARG A 104 -5.50 2.02 -12.73
N SER A 105 -5.11 3.26 -13.02
CA SER A 105 -3.74 3.57 -13.44
C SER A 105 -2.75 3.21 -12.33
N VAL A 106 -1.54 2.84 -12.75
CA VAL A 106 -0.45 2.57 -11.82
C VAL A 106 -0.09 3.84 -11.06
N GLU A 107 -0.14 5.01 -11.71
CA GLU A 107 0.03 6.32 -11.08
C GLU A 107 -0.99 6.56 -9.97
N ALA A 108 -2.29 6.32 -10.21
CA ALA A 108 -3.33 6.53 -9.21
C ALA A 108 -3.14 5.62 -7.99
N ARG A 109 -2.88 4.33 -8.22
CA ARG A 109 -2.62 3.37 -7.13
C ARG A 109 -1.40 3.76 -6.29
N ARG A 110 -0.30 4.20 -6.93
CA ARG A 110 0.89 4.71 -6.24
C ARG A 110 0.61 5.99 -5.47
N ALA A 111 -0.11 6.94 -6.07
CA ALA A 111 -0.45 8.20 -5.45
C ALA A 111 -1.31 8.00 -4.19
N TYR A 112 -2.34 7.14 -4.26
CA TYR A 112 -3.16 6.80 -3.10
C TYR A 112 -2.36 6.15 -1.96
N ARG A 113 -1.48 5.19 -2.29
CA ARG A 113 -0.58 4.55 -1.33
C ARG A 113 0.32 5.58 -0.65
N ASP A 114 0.95 6.44 -1.44
CA ASP A 114 1.93 7.41 -0.95
C ASP A 114 1.27 8.64 -0.30
N GLY A 115 -0.07 8.72 -0.24
CA GLY A 115 -0.80 9.86 0.33
C GLY A 115 -0.66 11.14 -0.50
N ARG A 116 -0.46 11.00 -1.82
CA ARG A 116 -0.25 12.10 -2.77
C ARG A 116 -1.38 12.13 -3.81
N ARG A 117 -1.51 13.24 -4.52
CA ARG A 117 -2.39 13.34 -5.70
C ARG A 117 -1.61 12.88 -6.94
N PRO A 118 -2.22 12.09 -7.86
CA PRO A 118 -1.56 11.73 -9.11
C PRO A 118 -1.35 13.00 -9.94
N GLU A 119 -0.17 13.13 -10.55
CA GLU A 119 0.15 14.23 -11.45
C GLU A 119 -0.65 14.04 -12.75
N GLU A 120 -1.25 15.12 -13.26
CA GLU A 120 -1.90 15.13 -14.56
C GLU A 120 -0.80 14.96 -15.63
N GLY A 121 -0.69 13.75 -16.18
CA GLY A 121 0.22 13.41 -17.28
C GLY A 121 -0.37 13.76 -18.63
#